data_AF-A0A1S1MQ16-F1
#
_entry.id   AF-A0A1S1MQ16-F1
#
_cell.length_a   1.000
_cell.length_b   1.000
_cell.length_c   1.000
_cell.angle_alpha   90.00
_cell.angle_beta   90.00
_cell.angle_gamma   90.00
#
_symmetry.space_group_name_H-M   'P 1'
#
loop_
_entity.id
_entity.type
_entity.pdbx_description
1 polymer ?
#
loop_
_entity_poly.entity_id
_entity_poly.type
_entity_poly.pdbx_seq_one_letter_code
_entity_poly.pdbx_strand_id
1 'polypeptide(L)'
;MEDIGKVKLYLLRAMYIFIFVGLGLSNTPEAISEMGVSTDSYTVINAMLMGFMLMSLLGAFYPLKMLPILMFELLWKILWLALFALPMYLNAGLDEYAIGVAFACIIGVVLTPIVLPWRYIINTYFN
;
A
#
# COMPACT_ATOMS: atom_id res chain seq x y z
N MET A 1 -6.08 -18.26 21.06
CA MET A 1 -6.30 -17.62 19.74
C MET A 1 -7.23 -16.46 20.00
N GLU A 2 -6.73 -15.22 20.06
CA GLU A 2 -7.60 -14.04 20.22
C GLU A 2 -8.71 -14.12 19.16
N ASP A 3 -9.96 -14.06 19.60
CA ASP A 3 -11.12 -14.13 18.73
C ASP A 3 -11.19 -12.81 17.94
N ILE A 4 -10.44 -12.75 16.82
CA ILE A 4 -10.48 -11.59 15.93
C ILE A 4 -11.89 -11.52 15.38
N GLY A 5 -12.66 -10.56 15.89
CA GLY A 5 -14.05 -10.39 15.52
C GLY A 5 -14.23 -10.41 14.00
N LYS A 6 -15.24 -11.14 13.52
CA LYS A 6 -15.51 -11.36 12.09
C LYS A 6 -15.48 -10.05 11.27
N VAL A 7 -15.94 -8.94 11.87
CA VAL A 7 -15.89 -7.59 11.30
C VAL A 7 -14.46 -7.19 10.90
N LYS A 8 -13.46 -7.37 11.77
CA LYS A 8 -12.06 -7.04 11.45
C LYS A 8 -11.52 -7.89 10.30
N LEU A 9 -11.90 -9.16 10.24
CA LEU A 9 -11.49 -10.04 9.15
C LEU A 9 -12.06 -9.56 7.80
N TYR A 10 -13.33 -9.17 7.77
CA TYR A 10 -13.94 -8.60 6.57
C TYR A 10 -13.32 -7.26 6.18
N LEU A 11 -13.02 -6.39 7.15
CA LEU A 11 -12.32 -5.12 6.90
C LEU A 11 -10.92 -5.36 6.32
N LEU A 12 -10.16 -6.34 6.84
CA LEU A 12 -8.86 -6.72 6.29
C LEU A 12 -8.98 -7.15 4.83
N ARG A 13 -9.93 -8.06 4.53
CA ARG A 13 -10.18 -8.50 3.15
C ARG A 13 -10.57 -7.34 2.23
N ALA A 14 -11.43 -6.45 2.71
CA ALA A 14 -11.83 -5.26 1.97
C ALA A 14 -10.62 -4.36 1.68
N MET A 15 -9.72 -4.17 2.64
CA MET A 15 -8.50 -3.38 2.45
C MET A 15 -7.56 -4.00 1.41
N TYR A 16 -7.36 -5.31 1.46
CA TYR A 16 -6.56 -6.02 0.45
C TYR A 16 -7.14 -5.87 -0.97
N ILE A 17 -8.46 -6.00 -1.11
CA ILE A 17 -9.15 -5.81 -2.39
C ILE A 17 -9.05 -4.34 -2.83
N PHE A 18 -9.22 -3.40 -1.91
CA PHE A 18 -9.08 -1.97 -2.19
C PHE A 18 -7.69 -1.64 -2.74
N ILE A 19 -6.62 -2.18 -2.13
CA ILE A 19 -5.24 -2.01 -2.61
C ILE A 19 -5.06 -2.66 -3.99
N PHE A 20 -5.54 -3.90 -4.17
CA PHE A 20 -5.45 -4.60 -5.45
C PHE A 20 -6.12 -3.81 -6.58
N VAL A 21 -7.33 -3.32 -6.36
CA VAL A 21 -8.08 -2.54 -7.34
C VAL A 21 -7.44 -1.17 -7.56
N GLY A 22 -7.05 -0.47 -6.48
CA GLY A 22 -6.43 0.85 -6.57
C GLY A 22 -5.16 0.83 -7.40
N LEU A 23 -4.22 -0.07 -7.08
CA LEU A 23 -2.98 -0.25 -7.85
C LEU A 23 -3.24 -0.84 -9.24
N GLY A 24 -4.23 -1.71 -9.37
CA GLY A 24 -4.65 -2.25 -10.65
C GLY A 24 -5.06 -1.16 -11.63
N LEU A 25 -5.81 -0.17 -11.16
CA LEU A 25 -6.29 0.93 -12.00
C LEU A 25 -5.21 1.98 -12.28
N SER A 26 -4.32 2.27 -11.32
CA SER A 26 -3.28 3.29 -11.51
C SER A 26 -2.03 2.78 -12.21
N ASN A 27 -1.49 1.62 -11.80
CA ASN A 27 -0.14 1.19 -12.19
C ASN A 27 -0.12 0.24 -13.38
N THR A 28 -1.19 -0.53 -13.63
CA THR A 28 -1.18 -1.47 -14.76
C THR A 28 -1.18 -0.77 -16.13
N PRO A 29 -1.91 0.35 -16.36
CA PRO A 29 -1.83 1.05 -17.64
C PRO A 29 -0.43 1.62 -17.89
N GLU A 30 0.19 2.20 -16.86
CA GLU A 30 1.56 2.72 -16.92
C GLU A 30 2.58 1.62 -17.22
N ALA A 31 2.49 0.48 -16.52
CA ALA A 31 3.37 -0.66 -16.74
C ALA A 31 3.23 -1.26 -18.16
N ILE A 32 2.02 -1.26 -18.73
CA ILE A 32 1.79 -1.67 -20.12
C ILE A 32 2.39 -0.65 -21.09
N SER A 33 2.25 0.64 -20.81
CA SER A 33 2.77 1.70 -21.70
C SER A 33 4.29 1.73 -21.79
N GLU A 34 4.99 1.40 -20.71
CA GLU A 34 6.46 1.35 -20.65
C GLU A 34 7.05 0.00 -21.09
N MET A 35 6.20 -0.97 -21.44
CA MET A 35 6.64 -2.32 -21.75
C MET A 35 7.57 -2.34 -22.98
N GLY A 36 8.84 -2.65 -22.76
CA GLY A 36 9.85 -2.69 -23.82
C GLY A 36 10.32 -1.32 -24.29
N VAL A 37 9.95 -0.24 -23.60
CA VAL A 37 10.33 1.14 -23.94
C VAL A 37 11.55 1.59 -23.12
N SER A 38 11.55 1.34 -21.81
CA SER A 38 12.57 1.83 -20.89
C SER A 38 12.95 0.80 -19.81
N THR A 39 14.13 0.95 -19.22
CA THR A 39 14.62 0.15 -18.07
C THR A 39 15.31 1.06 -17.07
N ASP A 40 14.53 1.93 -16.44
CA ASP A 40 15.01 2.91 -15.47
C ASP A 40 14.44 2.64 -14.06
N SER A 41 14.64 3.58 -13.13
CA SER A 41 14.14 3.43 -11.76
C SER A 41 12.61 3.42 -11.69
N TYR A 42 11.93 4.03 -12.66
CA TYR A 42 10.47 4.07 -12.70
C TYR A 42 9.90 2.69 -13.05
N THR A 43 10.48 1.98 -14.02
CA THR A 43 10.03 0.63 -14.37
C THR A 43 10.29 -0.38 -13.24
N VAL A 44 11.36 -0.19 -12.44
CA VAL A 44 11.59 -0.97 -11.21
C VAL A 44 10.49 -0.72 -10.18
N ILE A 45 10.13 0.55 -9.92
CA ILE A 45 9.06 0.90 -8.97
C ILE A 45 7.74 0.30 -9.42
N ASN A 46 7.40 0.41 -10.71
CA ASN A 46 6.17 -0.18 -11.26
C ASN A 46 6.14 -1.71 -11.13
N ALA A 47 7.25 -2.40 -11.40
CA ALA A 47 7.33 -3.84 -11.18
C ALA A 47 7.12 -4.23 -9.71
N MET A 48 7.71 -3.47 -8.77
CA MET A 48 7.51 -3.67 -7.33
C MET A 48 6.05 -3.46 -6.93
N LEU A 49 5.40 -2.39 -7.43
CA LEU A 49 4.01 -2.07 -7.14
C LEU A 49 3.04 -3.10 -7.74
N MET A 50 3.32 -3.62 -8.95
CA MET A 50 2.55 -4.73 -9.53
C MET A 50 2.72 -6.03 -8.72
N GLY A 51 3.93 -6.35 -8.27
CA GLY A 51 4.15 -7.49 -7.37
C GLY A 51 3.38 -7.35 -6.06
N PHE A 52 3.40 -6.14 -5.49
CA PHE A 52 2.65 -5.80 -4.29
C PHE A 52 1.12 -5.87 -4.50
N MET A 53 0.62 -5.44 -5.65
CA MET A 53 -0.78 -5.60 -6.07
C MET A 53 -1.19 -7.09 -6.06
N LEU A 54 -0.40 -7.96 -6.71
CA LEU A 54 -0.69 -9.40 -6.75
C LEU A 54 -0.63 -10.04 -5.36
N MET A 55 0.32 -9.65 -4.51
CA MET A 55 0.39 -10.11 -3.12
C MET A 55 -0.80 -9.64 -2.29
N SER A 56 -1.34 -8.46 -2.59
CA SER A 56 -2.55 -7.96 -1.94
C SER A 56 -3.77 -8.81 -2.30
N LEU A 57 -3.87 -9.31 -3.53
CA LEU A 57 -4.91 -10.28 -3.90
C LEU A 57 -4.81 -11.57 -3.08
N LEU A 58 -3.60 -12.09 -2.87
CA LEU A 58 -3.37 -13.24 -1.98
C LEU A 58 -3.76 -12.93 -0.53
N GLY A 59 -3.55 -11.69 -0.07
CA GLY A 59 -3.99 -11.20 1.23
C GLY A 59 -5.50 -11.24 1.41
N ALA A 60 -6.29 -11.05 0.37
CA ALA A 60 -7.75 -11.19 0.45
C ALA A 60 -8.18 -12.63 0.81
N PHE A 61 -7.44 -13.64 0.34
CA PHE A 61 -7.69 -15.04 0.68
C PHE A 61 -7.13 -15.42 2.05
N TYR A 62 -5.97 -14.88 2.43
CA TYR A 62 -5.26 -15.21 3.67
C TYR A 62 -4.95 -13.96 4.52
N PRO A 63 -5.98 -13.24 5.03
CA PRO A 63 -5.83 -11.88 5.56
C PRO A 63 -4.91 -11.75 6.76
N LEU A 64 -4.87 -12.76 7.65
CA LEU A 64 -4.02 -12.76 8.84
C LEU A 64 -2.58 -13.20 8.54
N LYS A 65 -2.38 -14.09 7.57
CA LYS A 65 -1.04 -14.56 7.19
C LYS A 65 -0.27 -13.51 6.39
N MET A 66 -1.01 -12.66 5.66
CA MET A 66 -0.45 -11.63 4.79
C MET A 66 -0.37 -10.25 5.45
N LEU A 67 -0.57 -10.14 6.77
CA LEU A 67 -0.41 -8.87 7.50
C LEU A 67 0.90 -8.12 7.21
N PRO A 68 2.06 -8.79 6.99
CA PRO A 68 3.29 -8.09 6.62
C PRO A 68 3.16 -7.23 5.36
N ILE A 69 2.28 -7.60 4.41
CA ILE A 69 2.00 -6.82 3.20
C ILE A 69 1.33 -5.50 3.56
N LEU A 70 0.33 -5.48 4.45
CA LEU A 70 -0.29 -4.23 4.90
C LEU A 70 0.63 -3.39 5.79
N MET A 71 1.50 -4.03 6.56
CA MET A 71 2.52 -3.30 7.33
C MET A 71 3.54 -2.64 6.40
N PHE A 72 3.98 -3.34 5.36
CA PHE A 72 4.83 -2.79 4.32
C PHE A 72 4.13 -1.63 3.61
N GLU A 73 2.85 -1.79 3.26
CA GLU A 73 2.01 -0.76 2.64
C GLU A 73 2.04 0.55 3.41
N LEU A 74 1.79 0.45 4.72
CA LEU A 74 1.77 1.59 5.62
C LEU A 74 3.16 2.22 5.72
N LEU A 75 4.20 1.39 5.87
CA LEU A 75 5.57 1.85 6.07
C LEU A 75 6.09 2.62 4.85
N TRP A 76 5.95 2.07 3.64
CA TRP A 76 6.50 2.73 2.45
C TRP A 76 5.78 4.06 2.17
N LYS A 77 4.47 4.15 2.42
CA LYS A 77 3.71 5.41 2.27
C LYS A 77 4.11 6.45 3.30
N ILE A 78 4.30 6.06 4.57
CA ILE A 78 4.80 6.96 5.61
C ILE A 78 6.18 7.48 5.22
N LEU A 79 7.10 6.59 4.82
CA LEU A 79 8.44 6.97 4.41
C LEU A 79 8.39 7.91 3.21
N TRP A 80 7.55 7.62 2.21
CA TRP A 80 7.46 8.46 1.03
C TRP A 80 6.91 9.86 1.34
N LEU A 81 5.85 9.94 2.15
CA LEU A 81 5.27 11.20 2.60
C LEU A 81 6.26 12.00 3.45
N ALA A 82 6.94 11.37 4.41
CA ALA A 82 7.81 12.04 5.35
C ALA A 82 9.14 12.49 4.72
N LEU A 83 9.73 11.66 3.85
CA LEU A 83 11.07 11.89 3.31
C LEU A 83 11.08 12.61 1.97
N PHE A 84 10.01 12.52 1.17
CA PHE A 84 9.98 13.10 -0.17
C PHE A 84 8.86 14.14 -0.32
N ALA A 85 7.60 13.76 -0.08
CA ALA A 85 6.48 14.66 -0.33
C ALA A 85 6.48 15.87 0.61
N LEU A 86 6.71 15.66 1.91
CA LEU A 86 6.71 16.73 2.89
C LEU A 86 7.84 17.74 2.64
N PRO A 87 9.12 17.34 2.46
CA PRO A 87 10.17 18.28 2.10
C PRO A 87 9.90 19.01 0.78
N MET A 88 9.37 18.34 -0.26
CA MET A 88 9.00 19.02 -1.51
C MET A 88 7.91 20.06 -1.30
N TYR A 89 6.85 19.70 -0.58
CA TYR A 89 5.73 20.59 -0.27
C TYR A 89 6.18 21.86 0.47
N LEU A 90 7.11 21.73 1.41
CA LEU A 90 7.63 22.86 2.18
C LEU A 90 8.57 23.79 1.39
N ASN A 91 9.16 23.32 0.29
CA ASN A 91 10.13 24.09 -0.50
C ASN A 91 9.53 24.63 -1.80
N ALA A 92 9.21 23.73 -2.73
CA ALA A 92 8.85 24.06 -4.11
C ALA A 92 7.37 23.80 -4.43
N GLY A 93 6.63 23.19 -3.50
CA GLY A 93 5.31 22.66 -3.77
C GLY A 93 5.35 21.29 -4.42
N LEU A 94 4.18 20.67 -4.56
CA LEU A 94 4.00 19.39 -5.24
C LEU A 94 3.46 19.66 -6.65
N ASP A 95 3.99 18.97 -7.64
CA ASP A 95 3.39 18.93 -8.98
C ASP A 95 2.09 18.10 -8.98
N GLU A 96 1.37 18.12 -10.09
CA GLU A 96 0.07 17.43 -10.21
C GLU A 96 0.17 15.92 -9.94
N TYR A 97 1.25 15.29 -10.40
CA TYR A 97 1.52 13.88 -10.16
C TYR A 97 1.73 13.61 -8.66
N ALA A 98 2.63 14.36 -8.03
CA ALA A 98 2.97 14.20 -6.62
C ALA A 98 1.78 14.53 -5.71
N ILE A 99 0.89 15.45 -6.09
CA ILE A 99 -0.38 15.70 -5.39
C ILE A 99 -1.28 14.47 -5.43
N GLY A 100 -1.45 13.86 -6.61
CA GLY A 100 -2.24 12.64 -6.78
C GLY A 100 -1.71 11.48 -5.95
N VAL A 101 -0.39 11.25 -5.99
CA VAL A 101 0.27 10.21 -5.19
C VAL A 101 0.18 10.50 -3.70
N ALA A 102 0.38 11.75 -3.27
CA ALA A 102 0.25 12.15 -1.88
C ALA A 102 -1.16 11.92 -1.34
N PHE A 103 -2.19 12.27 -2.12
CA PHE A 103 -3.58 12.02 -1.77
C PHE A 103 -3.85 10.51 -1.56
N ALA A 104 -3.42 9.68 -2.50
CA ALA A 104 -3.55 8.22 -2.40
C ALA A 104 -2.76 7.63 -1.20
N CYS A 105 -1.57 8.17 -0.93
CA CYS A 105 -0.74 7.76 0.21
C CYS A 105 -1.40 8.15 1.54
N ILE A 106 -1.92 9.37 1.67
CA ILE A 106 -2.60 9.84 2.89
C ILE A 106 -3.83 8.98 3.18
N ILE A 107 -4.64 8.66 2.17
CA ILE A 107 -5.78 7.75 2.33
C ILE A 107 -5.31 6.39 2.88
N GLY A 108 -4.25 5.80 2.30
CA GLY A 108 -3.69 4.54 2.80
C GLY A 108 -3.19 4.65 4.24
N VAL A 109 -2.43 5.70 4.56
CA VAL A 109 -1.89 5.92 5.91
C VAL A 109 -3.00 6.11 6.96
N VAL A 110 -4.16 6.62 6.58
CA VAL A 110 -5.31 6.74 7.50
C VAL A 110 -6.10 5.43 7.59
N LEU A 111 -6.40 4.78 6.46
CA LEU A 111 -7.24 3.58 6.43
C LEU A 111 -6.52 2.34 6.97
N THR A 112 -5.26 2.13 6.61
CA THR A 112 -4.52 0.91 6.97
C THR A 112 -4.42 0.70 8.48
N PRO A 113 -4.05 1.71 9.31
CA PRO A 113 -4.08 1.60 10.77
C PRO A 113 -5.43 1.25 11.38
N ILE A 114 -6.53 1.70 10.79
CA ILE A 114 -7.88 1.43 11.32
C ILE A 114 -8.23 -0.05 11.14
N VAL A 115 -7.79 -0.64 10.03
CA VAL A 115 -8.08 -2.02 9.67
C VAL A 115 -7.13 -3.01 10.33
N LEU A 116 -5.88 -2.61 10.59
CA LEU A 116 -4.86 -3.49 11.18
C LEU A 116 -5.24 -3.96 12.60
N PRO A 117 -5.18 -5.28 12.88
CA PRO A 117 -5.42 -5.80 14.22
C PRO A 117 -4.16 -5.62 15.09
N TRP A 118 -3.91 -4.40 15.56
CA TRP A 118 -2.71 -4.04 16.33
C TRP A 118 -2.34 -4.99 17.47
N ARG A 119 -3.33 -5.43 18.27
CA ARG A 119 -3.11 -6.41 19.34
C ARG A 119 -2.54 -7.72 18.82
N TYR A 120 -3.12 -8.25 17.73
CA TYR A 120 -2.63 -9.47 17.09
C TYR A 120 -1.21 -9.28 16.54
N ILE A 121 -0.93 -8.14 15.91
CA ILE A 121 0.40 -7.84 15.35
C ILE A 121 1.45 -7.80 16.46
N ILE A 122 1.19 -7.07 17.53
CA ILE A 122 2.10 -6.98 18.68
C ILE A 122 2.34 -8.36 19.28
N ASN A 123 1.27 -9.15 19.48
CA ASN A 123 1.36 -10.49 20.05
C ASN A 123 2.05 -11.51 19.15
N THR A 124 2.09 -11.30 17.84
CA THR A 124 2.64 -12.26 16.87
C THR A 124 4.07 -11.96 16.46
N TYR A 125 4.44 -10.67 16.39
CA TYR A 125 5.74 -10.25 15.86
C TYR A 125 6.69 -9.67 16.92
N PHE A 126 6.18 -9.25 18.07
CA PHE A 126 6.97 -8.56 19.11
C PHE A 126 6.91 -9.24 20.48
N ASN A 127 6.20 -10.36 20.60
CA ASN A 127 6.06 -11.21 21.78
C ASN A 127 6.54 -12.62 21.42
#